data_AF-A0A7L3FUA8-F1
#
_entry.id   AF-A0A7L3FUA8-F1
#
_cell.length_a   1.000
_cell.length_b   1.000
_cell.length_c   1.000
_cell.angle_alpha   90.00
_cell.angle_beta   90.00
_cell.angle_gamma   90.00
#
_symmetry.space_group_name_H-M   'P 1'
#
loop_
_entity.id
_entity.type
_entity.pdbx_description
1 polymer ?
#
loop_
_entity_poly.entity_id
_entity_poly.type
_entity_poly.pdbx_seq_one_letter_code
_entity_poly.pdbx_strand_id
1 'polypeptide(L)'
;LLTGMTRFEDYPCPPGYWCPGKGDAFLCPAGTSRIQPGAKSLEECDPCSPGFYCPDPGPTGLPNTQGVPCEPGYECPAGSVTPKPCRPGSYCGARTAVPSVCPPGYYCPAGSPTYNSPEQLCVFPYYCPPGSAHPLPCEGGYMALSLPGPRGSFEKFCRICDAGTYRHDSLITAPCQPCPAGFICP
;
A
#
# COMPACT_ATOMS: atom_id res chain seq x y z
N LEU A 1 -50.18 29.69 -13.20
CA LEU A 1 -48.86 30.04 -13.78
C LEU A 1 -48.11 30.87 -12.75
N LEU A 2 -47.24 30.26 -11.94
CA LEU A 2 -46.39 30.98 -11.01
C LEU A 2 -45.18 31.50 -11.79
N THR A 3 -45.20 32.78 -12.13
CA THR A 3 -44.11 33.48 -12.81
C THR A 3 -42.92 33.61 -11.86
N GLY A 4 -41.80 32.94 -12.19
CA GLY A 4 -40.52 33.11 -11.49
C GLY A 4 -39.82 31.81 -11.03
N MET A 5 -40.37 30.62 -11.28
CA MET A 5 -39.69 29.36 -10.99
C MET A 5 -39.12 28.74 -12.27
N THR A 6 -37.80 28.71 -12.40
CA THR A 6 -37.09 27.87 -13.38
C THR A 6 -37.05 26.43 -12.87
N ARG A 7 -37.19 25.44 -13.75
CA ARG A 7 -37.10 24.04 -13.34
C ARG A 7 -35.64 23.70 -13.07
N PHE A 8 -35.37 22.85 -12.08
CA PHE A 8 -34.02 22.32 -11.81
C PHE A 8 -33.43 21.57 -13.02
N GLU A 9 -34.31 21.13 -13.94
CA GLU A 9 -33.98 20.50 -15.22
C GLU A 9 -33.28 21.48 -16.20
N ASP A 10 -33.52 22.79 -16.08
CA ASP A 10 -32.93 23.81 -16.95
C ASP A 10 -31.56 24.32 -16.42
N TYR A 11 -31.30 24.13 -15.13
CA TYR A 11 -30.07 24.53 -14.43
C TYR A 11 -29.66 23.46 -13.41
N PRO A 12 -29.16 22.30 -13.88
CA PRO A 12 -28.80 21.22 -12.98
C PRO A 12 -27.59 21.61 -12.11
N CYS A 13 -27.57 21.12 -10.87
CA CYS A 13 -26.43 21.31 -9.98
C CYS A 13 -25.13 20.84 -10.65
N PRO A 14 -24.05 21.65 -10.65
CA PRO A 14 -22.83 21.27 -11.35
C PRO A 14 -22.15 20.04 -10.72
N PRO A 15 -21.38 19.25 -11.50
CA PRO A 15 -20.57 18.15 -10.98
C PRO A 15 -19.65 18.58 -9.84
N GLY A 16 -19.48 17.70 -8.84
CA GLY A 16 -18.73 17.96 -7.61
C GLY A 16 -19.42 18.89 -6.61
N TYR A 17 -20.68 19.26 -6.87
CA TYR A 17 -21.55 20.01 -5.96
C TYR A 17 -22.84 19.26 -5.67
N TRP A 18 -23.53 19.67 -4.60
CA TRP A 18 -24.93 19.33 -4.32
C TRP A 18 -25.72 20.62 -4.03
N CYS A 19 -27.00 20.62 -4.41
CA CYS A 19 -27.84 21.83 -4.41
C CYS A 19 -29.22 21.53 -3.79
N PRO A 20 -29.51 21.98 -2.54
CA PRO A 20 -30.77 21.68 -1.85
C PRO A 20 -32.00 22.46 -2.36
N GLY A 21 -31.87 23.24 -3.45
CA GLY A 21 -32.99 23.89 -4.13
C GLY A 21 -33.13 25.41 -3.93
N LYS A 22 -32.28 26.07 -3.16
CA LYS A 22 -32.31 27.54 -2.94
C LYS A 22 -31.44 28.37 -3.90
N GLY A 23 -30.86 27.75 -4.93
CA GLY A 23 -29.86 28.40 -5.79
C GLY A 23 -28.44 28.38 -5.20
N ASP A 24 -28.28 27.85 -3.98
CA ASP A 24 -26.99 27.59 -3.38
C ASP A 24 -26.39 26.28 -3.90
N ALA A 25 -25.09 26.29 -4.21
CA ALA A 25 -24.32 25.11 -4.58
C ALA A 25 -23.22 24.89 -3.55
N PHE A 26 -23.19 23.69 -2.97
CA PHE A 26 -22.24 23.30 -1.94
C PHE A 26 -21.30 22.24 -2.50
N LEU A 27 -20.01 22.35 -2.23
CA LEU A 27 -19.02 21.35 -2.63
C LEU A 27 -19.33 20.01 -1.98
N CYS A 28 -19.15 18.92 -2.72
CA CYS A 28 -19.08 17.58 -2.12
C CYS A 28 -17.91 17.54 -1.12
N PRO A 29 -18.07 16.96 0.08
CA PRO A 29 -17.04 16.98 1.11
C PRO A 29 -15.79 16.18 0.73
N ALA A 30 -14.73 16.38 1.52
CA ALA A 30 -13.50 15.60 1.45
C ALA A 30 -13.78 14.08 1.39
N GLY A 31 -13.04 13.36 0.55
CA GLY A 31 -13.22 11.92 0.36
C GLY A 31 -14.43 11.54 -0.49
N THR A 32 -15.17 12.52 -1.02
CA THR A 32 -16.27 12.28 -1.96
C THR A 32 -16.06 13.04 -3.27
N SER A 33 -16.74 12.58 -4.31
CA SER A 33 -16.73 13.19 -5.64
C SER A 33 -18.08 13.02 -6.31
N ARG A 34 -18.38 13.82 -7.32
CA ARG A 34 -19.54 13.57 -8.18
C ARG A 34 -19.28 13.97 -9.63
N ILE A 35 -19.43 13.01 -10.53
CA ILE A 35 -19.26 13.22 -11.97
C ILE A 35 -20.56 13.71 -12.61
N GLN A 36 -21.70 13.19 -12.16
CA GLN A 36 -23.00 13.49 -12.74
C GLN A 36 -23.54 14.83 -12.21
N PRO A 37 -24.14 15.67 -13.07
CA PRO A 37 -24.82 16.86 -12.61
C PRO A 37 -26.11 16.51 -11.84
N GLY A 38 -26.72 17.51 -11.21
CA GLY A 38 -28.07 17.44 -10.67
C GLY A 38 -28.20 16.88 -9.26
N ALA A 39 -27.12 16.79 -8.47
CA ALA A 39 -27.23 16.38 -7.07
C ALA A 39 -28.10 17.34 -6.26
N LYS A 40 -29.04 16.78 -5.49
CA LYS A 40 -29.99 17.51 -4.65
C LYS A 40 -29.59 17.50 -3.19
N SER A 41 -28.79 16.52 -2.77
CA SER A 41 -28.39 16.37 -1.38
C SER A 41 -26.98 15.78 -1.27
N LEU A 42 -26.46 15.77 -0.05
CA LEU A 42 -25.11 15.30 0.25
C LEU A 42 -24.93 13.79 -0.04
N GLU A 43 -25.99 13.01 0.11
CA GLU A 43 -26.01 11.55 -0.11
C GLU A 43 -25.77 11.18 -1.57
N GLU A 44 -25.88 12.15 -2.47
CA GLU A 44 -25.58 12.01 -3.89
C GLU A 44 -24.09 12.25 -4.20
N CYS A 45 -23.27 12.65 -3.23
CA CYS A 45 -21.82 12.67 -3.39
C CYS A 45 -21.25 11.26 -3.16
N ASP A 46 -20.71 10.66 -4.22
CA ASP A 46 -20.16 9.31 -4.17
C ASP A 46 -18.82 9.29 -3.42
N PRO A 47 -18.49 8.22 -2.68
CA PRO A 47 -17.13 8.03 -2.17
C PRO A 47 -16.10 8.12 -3.30
N CYS A 48 -14.95 8.72 -3.02
CA CYS A 48 -13.87 8.84 -4.00
C CYS A 48 -13.51 7.47 -4.57
N SER A 49 -13.39 7.38 -5.90
CA SER A 49 -13.12 6.11 -6.58
C SER A 49 -11.84 5.44 -6.06
N PRO A 50 -11.81 4.11 -5.89
CA PRO A 50 -10.59 3.39 -5.55
C PRO A 50 -9.45 3.71 -6.55
N GLY A 51 -8.24 3.95 -6.03
CA GLY A 51 -7.09 4.37 -6.82
C GLY A 51 -7.03 5.88 -7.05
N PHE A 52 -7.94 6.65 -6.45
CA PHE A 52 -7.97 8.10 -6.45
C PHE A 52 -8.19 8.63 -5.04
N TYR A 53 -7.80 9.88 -4.81
CA TYR A 53 -8.12 10.61 -3.59
C TYR A 53 -8.81 11.93 -3.91
N CYS A 54 -9.69 12.36 -3.02
CA CYS A 54 -10.53 13.53 -3.17
C CYS A 54 -10.20 14.48 -1.99
N PRO A 55 -9.28 15.44 -2.18
CA PRO A 55 -8.83 16.33 -1.12
C PRO A 55 -9.98 17.21 -0.60
N ASP A 56 -9.78 17.83 0.56
CA ASP A 56 -10.72 18.82 1.09
C ASP A 56 -10.84 19.99 0.08
N PRO A 57 -12.03 20.24 -0.47
CA PRO A 57 -12.22 21.33 -1.43
C PRO A 57 -12.37 22.70 -0.75
N GLY A 58 -12.51 22.79 0.57
CA GLY A 58 -12.61 24.06 1.29
C GLY A 58 -11.39 24.97 1.09
N PRO A 59 -10.16 24.48 1.31
CA PRO A 59 -8.93 25.24 1.08
C PRO A 59 -8.65 25.60 -0.38
N THR A 60 -9.03 24.72 -1.33
CA THR A 60 -8.71 24.91 -2.76
C THR A 60 -9.80 25.66 -3.52
N GLY A 61 -11.04 25.61 -3.05
CA GLY A 61 -12.23 26.04 -3.78
C GLY A 61 -12.56 25.18 -5.00
N LEU A 62 -11.86 24.06 -5.21
CA LEU A 62 -11.99 23.24 -6.41
C LEU A 62 -12.87 22.01 -6.13
N PRO A 63 -13.91 21.75 -6.96
CA PRO A 63 -14.78 20.60 -6.80
C PRO A 63 -14.09 19.29 -7.16
N ASN A 64 -14.35 18.25 -6.37
CA ASN A 64 -13.95 16.89 -6.69
C ASN A 64 -14.96 16.28 -7.69
N THR A 65 -14.65 16.32 -8.97
CA THR A 65 -15.48 15.67 -10.00
C THR A 65 -15.11 14.19 -10.16
N GLN A 66 -13.83 13.87 -10.33
CA GLN A 66 -13.31 12.51 -10.54
C GLN A 66 -12.26 12.07 -9.50
N GLY A 67 -11.78 13.00 -8.66
CA GLY A 67 -10.64 12.79 -7.76
C GLY A 67 -9.29 12.88 -8.48
N VAL A 68 -8.21 12.84 -7.69
CA VAL A 68 -6.82 12.88 -8.16
C VAL A 68 -6.25 11.46 -8.15
N PRO A 69 -5.63 10.96 -9.24
CA PRO A 69 -5.09 9.61 -9.27
C PRO A 69 -4.00 9.41 -8.22
N CYS A 70 -3.96 8.22 -7.62
CA CYS A 70 -2.89 7.83 -6.71
C CYS A 70 -1.59 7.61 -7.48
N GLU A 71 -0.52 8.27 -7.03
CA GLU A 71 0.82 8.11 -7.62
C GLU A 71 1.45 6.76 -7.20
N PRO A 72 2.38 6.21 -8.00
CA PRO A 72 3.15 5.03 -7.60
C PRO A 72 3.83 5.22 -6.24
N GLY A 73 3.87 4.15 -5.46
CA GLY A 73 4.34 4.18 -4.07
C GLY A 73 3.28 4.62 -3.06
N TYR A 74 2.06 4.95 -3.51
CA TYR A 74 0.93 5.27 -2.66
C TYR A 74 -0.27 4.36 -2.92
N GLU A 75 -1.10 4.19 -1.89
CA GLU A 75 -2.40 3.54 -1.96
C GLU A 75 -3.53 4.52 -1.62
N CYS A 76 -4.62 4.38 -2.37
CA CYS A 76 -5.82 5.19 -2.22
C CYS A 76 -7.06 4.27 -2.23
N PRO A 77 -7.47 3.71 -1.08
CA PRO A 77 -8.74 2.99 -0.93
C PRO A 77 -9.96 3.87 -1.30
N ALA A 78 -11.13 3.26 -1.45
CA ALA A 78 -12.38 4.00 -1.68
C ALA A 78 -12.60 5.06 -0.58
N GLY A 79 -13.00 6.27 -0.98
CA GLY A 79 -13.22 7.38 -0.06
C GLY A 79 -11.95 8.05 0.46
N SER A 80 -10.79 7.83 -0.17
CA SER A 80 -9.54 8.46 0.25
C SER A 80 -9.60 9.97 0.14
N VAL A 81 -9.23 10.67 1.22
CA VAL A 81 -9.06 12.13 1.22
C VAL A 81 -7.65 12.52 0.75
N THR A 82 -6.66 11.71 1.14
CA THR A 82 -5.25 11.90 0.82
C THR A 82 -4.62 10.55 0.48
N PRO A 83 -3.59 10.52 -0.37
CA PRO A 83 -2.85 9.29 -0.65
C PRO A 83 -2.09 8.84 0.61
N LYS A 84 -1.99 7.53 0.83
CA LYS A 84 -1.20 6.94 1.93
C LYS A 84 0.01 6.22 1.34
N PRO A 85 1.20 6.28 1.97
CA PRO A 85 2.34 5.50 1.51
C PRO A 85 1.98 4.02 1.44
N CYS A 86 2.44 3.34 0.40
CA CYS A 86 2.22 1.91 0.24
C CYS A 86 2.70 1.16 1.48
N ARG A 87 1.83 0.32 2.06
CA ARG A 87 2.19 -0.45 3.25
C ARG A 87 3.45 -1.32 3.06
N PRO A 88 4.33 -1.42 4.07
CA PRO A 88 5.52 -2.27 4.01
C PRO A 88 5.11 -3.74 3.78
N GLY A 89 5.93 -4.47 3.03
CA GLY A 89 5.61 -5.83 2.57
C GLY A 89 4.68 -5.87 1.36
N SER A 90 4.34 -4.71 0.77
CA SER A 90 3.56 -4.59 -0.46
C SER A 90 4.19 -3.59 -1.41
N TYR A 91 3.75 -3.58 -2.66
CA TYR A 91 4.10 -2.56 -3.65
C TYR A 91 2.85 -2.00 -4.32
N CYS A 92 2.93 -0.73 -4.71
CA CYS A 92 1.82 0.05 -5.24
C CYS A 92 2.22 0.74 -6.54
N GLY A 93 1.69 0.29 -7.68
CA GLY A 93 1.82 1.00 -8.95
C GLY A 93 0.88 2.23 -9.02
N ALA A 94 0.74 2.81 -10.21
CA ALA A 94 -0.22 3.90 -10.42
C ALA A 94 -1.66 3.45 -10.13
N ARG A 95 -2.47 4.35 -9.55
CA ARG A 95 -3.89 4.15 -9.22
C ARG A 95 -4.16 2.90 -8.36
N THR A 96 -3.25 2.60 -7.42
CA THR A 96 -3.41 1.45 -6.52
C THR A 96 -4.44 1.76 -5.44
N ALA A 97 -5.50 0.95 -5.37
CA ALA A 97 -6.44 0.97 -4.25
C ALA A 97 -6.10 -0.07 -3.18
N VAL A 98 -5.68 -1.25 -3.63
CA VAL A 98 -5.33 -2.40 -2.80
C VAL A 98 -3.90 -2.80 -3.17
N PRO A 99 -2.93 -2.66 -2.25
CA PRO A 99 -1.54 -3.01 -2.51
C PRO A 99 -1.33 -4.49 -2.81
N SER A 100 -0.44 -4.78 -3.76
CA SER A 100 -0.02 -6.15 -4.08
C SER A 100 1.05 -6.63 -3.11
N VAL A 101 0.94 -7.87 -2.66
CA VAL A 101 1.91 -8.49 -1.74
C VAL A 101 3.29 -8.60 -2.41
N CYS A 102 4.34 -8.26 -1.67
CA CYS A 102 5.72 -8.40 -2.17
C CYS A 102 6.04 -9.86 -2.48
N PRO A 103 6.53 -10.20 -3.69
CA PRO A 103 6.79 -11.58 -4.05
C PRO A 103 7.97 -12.18 -3.27
N PRO A 104 8.00 -13.50 -3.07
CA PRO A 104 9.10 -14.16 -2.37
C PRO A 104 10.44 -13.94 -3.08
N GLY A 105 11.49 -13.75 -2.29
CA GLY A 105 12.84 -13.43 -2.77
C GLY A 105 13.08 -11.93 -2.96
N TYR A 106 12.09 -11.10 -2.69
CA TYR A 106 12.18 -9.64 -2.69
C TYR A 106 11.64 -9.07 -1.38
N TYR A 107 12.04 -7.85 -1.05
CA TYR A 107 11.46 -7.10 0.06
C TYR A 107 11.00 -5.73 -0.41
N CYS A 108 9.88 -5.28 0.15
CA CYS A 108 9.23 -4.04 -0.25
C CYS A 108 9.09 -3.13 0.98
N PRO A 109 9.99 -2.14 1.19
CA PRO A 109 9.83 -1.15 2.24
C PRO A 109 8.59 -0.27 2.04
N ALA A 110 8.20 0.49 3.07
CA ALA A 110 7.07 1.41 2.95
C ALA A 110 7.27 2.40 1.79
N GLY A 111 6.21 2.63 1.01
CA GLY A 111 6.26 3.51 -0.16
C GLY A 111 6.82 2.85 -1.43
N SER A 112 6.99 1.53 -1.46
CA SER A 112 7.53 0.82 -2.64
C SER A 112 6.60 0.96 -3.86
N PRO A 113 7.06 1.55 -4.98
CA PRO A 113 6.25 1.66 -6.20
C PRO A 113 6.25 0.37 -7.05
N THR A 114 7.26 -0.48 -6.85
CA THR A 114 7.46 -1.77 -7.52
C THR A 114 8.12 -2.75 -6.54
N TYR A 115 8.42 -3.97 -6.97
CA TYR A 115 9.20 -4.96 -6.21
C TYR A 115 10.51 -5.37 -6.90
N ASN A 116 10.68 -5.06 -8.19
CA ASN A 116 11.71 -5.63 -9.05
C ASN A 116 12.92 -4.70 -9.27
N SER A 117 13.19 -3.78 -8.34
CA SER A 117 14.43 -3.01 -8.35
C SER A 117 15.61 -3.83 -7.80
N PRO A 118 16.85 -3.57 -8.23
CA PRO A 118 18.04 -4.25 -7.71
C PRO A 118 18.17 -4.13 -6.19
N GLU A 119 17.75 -3.01 -5.61
CA GLU A 119 17.81 -2.72 -4.19
C GLU A 119 16.83 -3.59 -3.38
N GLN A 120 15.73 -4.02 -4.00
CA GLN A 120 14.68 -4.84 -3.37
C GLN A 120 14.95 -6.34 -3.47
N LEU A 121 16.01 -6.77 -4.17
CA LEU A 121 16.39 -8.17 -4.26
C LEU A 121 16.94 -8.67 -2.91
N CYS A 122 16.44 -9.81 -2.46
CA CYS A 122 16.90 -10.45 -1.23
C CYS A 122 18.20 -11.22 -1.49
N VAL A 123 19.30 -10.73 -0.93
CA VAL A 123 20.64 -11.29 -1.13
C VAL A 123 21.13 -12.07 0.09
N PHE A 124 22.08 -12.98 -0.13
CA PHE A 124 22.74 -13.71 0.96
C PHE A 124 23.33 -12.73 1.99
N PRO A 125 23.22 -13.00 3.30
CA PRO A 125 22.73 -14.23 3.96
C PRO A 125 21.21 -14.24 4.26
N TYR A 126 20.44 -13.30 3.72
CA TYR A 126 19.03 -13.12 4.08
C TYR A 126 18.07 -13.87 3.14
N TYR A 127 16.87 -14.16 3.63
CA TYR A 127 15.75 -14.63 2.82
C TYR A 127 14.52 -13.74 3.04
N CYS A 128 13.59 -13.79 2.11
CA CYS A 128 12.42 -12.93 2.06
C CYS A 128 11.19 -13.77 1.66
N PRO A 129 10.39 -14.25 2.62
CA PRO A 129 9.09 -14.86 2.33
C PRO A 129 8.12 -13.85 1.67
N PRO A 130 6.98 -14.31 1.10
CA PRO A 130 5.97 -13.40 0.57
C PRO A 130 5.56 -12.35 1.60
N GLY A 131 5.49 -11.08 1.18
CA GLY A 131 5.12 -9.97 2.05
C GLY A 131 6.26 -9.40 2.90
N SER A 132 7.52 -9.73 2.58
CA SER A 132 8.66 -9.20 3.33
C SER A 132 8.80 -7.69 3.17
N ALA A 133 8.83 -6.97 4.29
CA ALA A 133 9.13 -5.55 4.33
C ALA A 133 10.63 -5.25 4.35
N HIS A 134 11.42 -6.20 4.83
CA HIS A 134 12.87 -6.15 4.94
C HIS A 134 13.44 -7.58 4.84
N PRO A 135 14.74 -7.74 4.56
CA PRO A 135 15.39 -9.05 4.54
C PRO A 135 15.45 -9.70 5.93
N LEU A 136 15.17 -11.00 6.01
CA LEU A 136 15.17 -11.76 7.26
C LEU A 136 16.39 -12.68 7.35
N PRO A 137 17.12 -12.70 8.49
CA PRO A 137 18.18 -13.68 8.70
C PRO A 137 17.58 -15.05 9.04
N CYS A 138 18.33 -16.13 8.80
CA CYS A 138 17.95 -17.42 9.36
C CYS A 138 17.99 -17.35 10.90
N GLU A 139 16.98 -17.95 11.52
CA GLU A 139 16.83 -18.11 12.97
C GLU A 139 18.06 -18.79 13.60
N GLY A 140 18.26 -18.58 14.90
CA GLY A 140 19.30 -19.20 15.69
C GLY A 140 19.28 -20.72 15.55
N GLY A 141 20.47 -21.32 15.44
CA GLY A 141 20.62 -22.74 15.12
C GLY A 141 20.46 -23.09 13.63
N TYR A 142 20.15 -22.13 12.76
CA TYR A 142 20.13 -22.34 11.31
C TYR A 142 21.17 -21.47 10.60
N MET A 143 21.94 -22.05 9.68
CA MET A 143 22.83 -21.31 8.79
C MET A 143 22.17 -21.02 7.44
N ALA A 144 22.50 -19.88 6.84
CA ALA A 144 22.04 -19.51 5.52
C ALA A 144 22.76 -20.32 4.43
N LEU A 145 22.02 -20.82 3.45
CA LEU A 145 22.57 -21.55 2.30
C LEU A 145 22.78 -20.63 1.09
N SER A 146 23.94 -20.70 0.42
CA SER A 146 24.18 -19.97 -0.82
C SER A 146 23.70 -20.79 -2.04
N LEU A 147 22.39 -20.93 -2.19
CA LEU A 147 21.78 -21.61 -3.35
C LEU A 147 21.42 -20.62 -4.46
N PRO A 148 21.41 -21.04 -5.74
CA PRO A 148 20.94 -20.21 -6.85
C PRO A 148 19.46 -19.82 -6.73
N GLY A 149 19.12 -18.67 -7.32
CA GLY A 149 17.75 -18.18 -7.48
C GLY A 149 17.24 -17.29 -6.34
N PRO A 150 15.96 -16.85 -6.41
CA PRO A 150 15.38 -15.94 -5.43
C PRO A 150 15.28 -16.56 -4.04
N ARG A 151 15.76 -15.82 -3.04
CA ARG A 151 15.86 -16.26 -1.64
C ARG A 151 14.51 -16.18 -0.91
N GLY A 152 13.54 -16.98 -1.35
CA GLY A 152 12.11 -16.77 -1.05
C GLY A 152 11.47 -17.59 0.08
N SER A 153 12.19 -18.51 0.72
CA SER A 153 11.62 -19.39 1.76
C SER A 153 12.69 -19.78 2.77
N PHE A 154 12.27 -19.94 4.03
CA PHE A 154 13.13 -20.38 5.11
C PHE A 154 13.63 -21.81 4.86
N GLU A 155 12.72 -22.73 4.54
CA GLU A 155 12.98 -24.16 4.39
C GLU A 155 14.01 -24.47 3.29
N LYS A 156 14.03 -23.65 2.24
CA LYS A 156 14.98 -23.82 1.13
C LYS A 156 16.34 -23.19 1.41
N PHE A 157 16.38 -22.09 2.17
CA PHE A 157 17.57 -21.24 2.27
C PHE A 157 18.18 -21.15 3.66
N CYS A 158 17.60 -21.82 4.64
CA CYS A 158 18.09 -21.98 6.00
C CYS A 158 18.19 -23.47 6.31
N ARG A 159 19.34 -23.89 6.83
CA ARG A 159 19.60 -25.28 7.23
C ARG A 159 19.96 -25.32 8.70
N ILE A 160 19.34 -26.25 9.44
CA ILE A 160 19.70 -26.49 10.83
C ILE A 160 21.19 -26.86 10.93
N CYS A 161 21.85 -26.42 12.00
CA CYS A 161 23.19 -26.81 12.32
C CYS A 161 23.23 -28.29 12.71
N ASP A 162 24.27 -28.99 12.25
CA ASP A 162 24.45 -30.40 12.58
C ASP A 162 24.79 -30.56 14.07
N ALA A 163 24.49 -31.73 14.64
CA ALA A 163 24.78 -32.05 16.05
C ALA A 163 26.24 -31.73 16.41
N GLY A 164 26.45 -31.13 17.58
CA GLY A 164 27.76 -30.64 18.01
C GLY A 164 28.16 -29.27 17.45
N THR A 165 27.31 -28.64 16.64
CA THR A 165 27.49 -27.27 16.16
C THR A 165 26.30 -26.38 16.53
N TYR A 166 26.51 -25.06 16.56
CA TYR A 166 25.47 -24.08 16.85
C TYR A 166 25.69 -22.80 16.04
N ARG A 167 24.64 -21.98 15.94
CA ARG A 167 24.75 -20.62 15.40
C ARG A 167 23.93 -19.66 16.24
N HIS A 168 24.57 -18.58 16.68
CA HIS A 168 23.89 -17.52 17.40
C HIS A 168 23.25 -16.50 16.44
N ASP A 169 22.14 -15.87 16.86
CA ASP A 169 21.41 -14.90 16.04
C ASP A 169 22.25 -13.71 15.61
N SER A 170 23.22 -13.28 16.44
CA SER A 170 24.13 -12.18 16.11
C SER A 170 25.15 -12.53 15.01
N LEU A 171 25.35 -13.81 14.71
CA LEU A 171 26.32 -14.29 13.74
C LEU A 171 25.68 -14.52 12.37
N ILE A 172 25.09 -13.46 11.81
CA ILE A 172 24.21 -13.55 10.64
C ILE A 172 24.90 -14.18 9.42
N THR A 173 26.17 -13.86 9.19
CA THR A 173 26.98 -14.35 8.05
C THR A 173 27.77 -15.62 8.35
N ALA A 174 27.88 -16.03 9.62
CA ALA A 174 28.74 -17.14 10.00
C ALA A 174 28.07 -18.48 9.65
N PRO A 175 28.85 -19.50 9.23
CA PRO A 175 28.40 -20.87 9.21
C PRO A 175 28.19 -21.37 10.66
N CYS A 176 27.62 -22.56 10.80
CA CYS A 176 27.55 -23.24 12.10
C CYS A 176 28.96 -23.37 12.72
N GLN A 177 29.05 -23.00 14.00
CA GLN A 177 30.27 -23.00 14.79
C GLN A 177 30.31 -24.22 15.71
N PRO A 178 31.49 -24.72 16.08
CA PRO A 178 31.60 -25.78 17.09
C PRO A 178 30.94 -25.38 18.40
N CYS A 179 30.28 -26.31 19.08
CA CYS A 179 29.67 -26.06 20.38
C CYS A 179 30.72 -25.54 21.40
N PRO A 180 30.45 -24.46 22.16
CA PRO A 180 31.41 -23.92 23.10
C PRO A 180 31.70 -24.90 24.23
N ALA A 181 32.90 -24.83 24.81
CA ALA A 181 33.28 -25.67 25.95
C ALA A 181 32.29 -25.48 27.12
N GLY A 182 31.80 -26.59 27.66
CA GLY A 182 30.82 -26.59 28.76
C GLY A 182 29.35 -26.57 28.32
N PHE A 183 29.07 -26.54 27.01
CA PHE A 183 27.71 -26.59 26.46
C PHE A 183 27.50 -27.85 25.62
N ILE A 184 26.24 -28.29 25.50
CA ILE A 184 25.82 -29.39 24.64
C ILE A 184 24.90 -28.82 23.56
N CYS A 185 25.25 -29.10 22.30
CA CYS A 185 24.49 -28.71 21.12
C CYS A 185 23.95 -30.01 20.50
N PRO A 186 22.66 -30.35 20.71
CA PRO A 186 22.07 -31.60 20.23
C PRO A 186 21.96 -31.67 18.70
#